data_AF-A0A0D2J2P8-F1
#
_entry.id   AF-A0A0D2J2P8-F1
#
_cell.length_a   1.000
_cell.length_b   1.000
_cell.length_c   1.000
_cell.angle_alpha   90.00
_cell.angle_beta   90.00
_cell.angle_gamma   90.00
#
_symmetry.space_group_name_H-M   'P 1'
#
loop_
_entity.id
_entity.type
_entity.pdbx_description
1 polymer ?
#
loop_
_entity_poly.entity_id
_entity_poly.type
_entity_poly.pdbx_seq_one_letter_code
_entity_poly.pdbx_strand_id
1 'polypeptide(L)'
;MKRHFVNGLLIVCLFWGTAARAGEGLWQGFQDNLEMDARAITFVTKNDPADSSLNPGNRLIRFEDYCAELELRPDFFWAGESLLLSLKPRLNLSSGWWSADLDDSGQRSEARLFVNEWLARFQVSDSLFISYGRENLQWGPSYLYSPSNPFFRDNGRKNPKREVGGMEFGRLVWLAGQSLTLSMIANTGRGRQDFGSLGFDESLALKLDYQGLEDYAGLILSFKQEQGARLGWFLGGPVNDALLLYAEGALTQGVYALYPPGQNAPRNQGMELLRKDETAWAPQVLGGLSYTLESGPTLTLEYTYYGPGYDEDEARAYYRLGQDSGRLFTTAGPWQRVAARNLGQALDPGLIFLRRNYLMFQARQGEIKDCLDLTFRYTANLDDGSGRFFFLADLYVGDHTQIFASLTTNHGDAESEFGLLLDSMIFCGVQYTF
;
A
#
# COMPACT_ATOMS: atom_id res chain seq x y z
N MET A 1 -10.93 2.45 -34.66
CA MET A 1 -10.72 1.24 -33.82
C MET A 1 -11.65 1.33 -32.62
N LYS A 2 -12.86 0.78 -32.76
CA LYS A 2 -13.91 0.70 -31.74
C LYS A 2 -14.48 -0.71 -31.87
N ARG A 3 -14.18 -1.60 -30.92
CA ARG A 3 -14.92 -2.84 -30.60
C ARG A 3 -14.17 -3.59 -29.51
N HIS A 4 -14.94 -4.31 -28.68
CA HIS A 4 -14.58 -5.15 -27.54
C HIS A 4 -14.55 -4.45 -26.18
N PHE A 5 -15.74 -4.09 -25.70
CA PHE A 5 -16.00 -3.95 -24.25
C PHE A 5 -17.46 -4.31 -23.93
N VAL A 6 -17.89 -5.52 -24.30
CA VAL A 6 -19.06 -6.19 -23.73
C VAL A 6 -18.80 -7.68 -23.89
N ASN A 7 -18.31 -8.33 -22.84
CA ASN A 7 -18.37 -9.79 -22.62
C ASN A 7 -17.67 -10.08 -21.28
N GLY A 8 -18.40 -9.87 -20.19
CA GLY A 8 -17.94 -10.19 -18.83
C GLY A 8 -19.07 -10.28 -17.81
N LEU A 9 -20.33 -10.27 -18.26
CA LEU A 9 -21.50 -10.32 -17.40
C LEU A 9 -22.57 -11.22 -18.04
N LEU A 10 -22.20 -12.46 -18.37
CA LEU A 10 -23.09 -13.41 -19.03
C LEU A 10 -22.61 -14.86 -18.85
N ILE A 11 -22.34 -15.28 -17.60
CA ILE A 11 -22.12 -16.70 -17.25
C ILE A 11 -23.07 -17.19 -16.13
N VAL A 12 -23.91 -16.34 -15.54
CA VAL A 12 -24.86 -16.78 -14.49
C VAL A 12 -26.26 -17.18 -15.02
N CYS A 13 -26.55 -17.03 -16.32
CA CYS A 13 -27.92 -17.21 -16.83
C CYS A 13 -28.24 -18.52 -17.57
N LEU A 14 -27.39 -19.56 -17.53
CA LEU A 14 -27.61 -20.80 -18.31
C LEU A 14 -28.18 -21.99 -17.52
N PHE A 15 -29.04 -21.75 -16.52
CA PHE A 15 -29.90 -22.78 -15.91
C PHE A 15 -31.36 -22.32 -15.68
N TRP A 16 -31.85 -21.37 -16.47
CA TRP A 16 -33.22 -20.84 -16.36
C TRP A 16 -34.19 -21.53 -17.33
N GLY A 17 -34.37 -22.84 -17.13
CA GLY A 17 -35.17 -23.68 -18.03
C GLY A 17 -36.21 -24.59 -17.38
N THR A 18 -36.39 -24.61 -16.05
CA THR A 18 -37.44 -25.42 -15.37
C THR A 18 -37.84 -24.94 -13.96
N ALA A 19 -37.48 -23.72 -13.52
CA ALA A 19 -37.57 -23.31 -12.10
C ALA A 19 -38.58 -22.17 -11.78
N ALA A 20 -39.59 -21.91 -12.61
CA ALA A 20 -40.51 -20.79 -12.36
C ALA A 20 -41.44 -20.95 -11.13
N ARG A 21 -41.44 -22.11 -10.45
CA ARG A 21 -42.11 -22.31 -9.14
C ARG A 21 -41.16 -22.68 -7.99
N ALA A 22 -39.88 -22.90 -8.28
CA ALA A 22 -38.82 -23.03 -7.27
C ALA A 22 -38.06 -21.70 -7.03
N GLY A 23 -38.33 -20.68 -7.86
CA GLY A 23 -37.61 -19.41 -7.88
C GLY A 23 -37.94 -18.47 -6.71
N GLU A 24 -39.14 -18.54 -6.11
CA GLU A 24 -39.48 -17.66 -4.98
C GLU A 24 -38.68 -18.02 -3.72
N GLY A 25 -38.54 -19.31 -3.40
CA GLY A 25 -37.74 -19.76 -2.25
C GLY A 25 -36.24 -19.57 -2.45
N LEU A 26 -35.73 -19.75 -3.67
CA LEU A 26 -34.32 -19.51 -3.98
C LEU A 26 -33.95 -18.03 -3.95
N TRP A 27 -34.83 -17.16 -4.46
CA TRP A 27 -34.61 -15.72 -4.42
C TRP A 27 -34.69 -15.18 -2.99
N GLN A 28 -35.65 -15.67 -2.20
CA GLN A 28 -35.76 -15.30 -0.80
C GLN A 28 -34.54 -15.77 0.01
N GLY A 29 -34.12 -17.03 -0.17
CA GLY A 29 -32.88 -17.52 0.43
C GLY A 29 -31.61 -16.78 -0.05
N PHE A 30 -31.60 -16.24 -1.26
CA PHE A 30 -30.51 -15.37 -1.71
C PHE A 30 -30.53 -14.03 -0.97
N GLN A 31 -31.71 -13.40 -0.84
CA GLN A 31 -31.89 -12.14 -0.14
C GLN A 31 -31.57 -12.25 1.35
N ASP A 32 -31.99 -13.34 2.00
CA ASP A 32 -31.78 -13.58 3.43
C ASP A 32 -30.29 -13.75 3.79
N ASN A 33 -29.45 -14.08 2.81
CA ASN A 33 -28.01 -14.28 2.96
C ASN A 33 -27.17 -13.14 2.35
N LEU A 34 -27.81 -12.09 1.82
CA LEU A 34 -27.13 -10.94 1.24
C LEU A 34 -27.02 -9.81 2.27
N GLU A 35 -25.81 -9.48 2.65
CA GLU A 35 -25.47 -8.32 3.46
C GLU A 35 -24.95 -7.18 2.57
N MET A 36 -25.29 -5.95 2.93
CA MET A 36 -24.82 -4.74 2.26
C MET A 36 -24.38 -3.72 3.30
N ASP A 37 -23.16 -3.22 3.17
CA ASP A 37 -22.67 -2.03 3.86
C ASP A 37 -22.42 -0.93 2.82
N ALA A 38 -22.64 0.32 3.16
CA ALA A 38 -22.37 1.43 2.26
C ALA A 38 -21.78 2.60 3.01
N ARG A 39 -20.80 3.24 2.38
CA ARG A 39 -20.15 4.43 2.91
C ARG A 39 -20.00 5.50 1.83
N ALA A 40 -20.14 6.75 2.24
CA ALA A 40 -19.80 7.91 1.43
C ALA A 40 -18.70 8.69 2.15
N ILE A 41 -17.62 9.04 1.43
CA ILE A 41 -16.50 9.80 1.98
C ILE A 41 -16.28 11.01 1.09
N THR A 42 -16.28 12.20 1.67
CA THR A 42 -15.87 13.42 0.98
C THR A 42 -14.70 14.06 1.69
N PHE A 43 -13.69 14.49 0.93
CA PHE A 43 -12.51 15.09 1.53
C PHE A 43 -11.82 16.07 0.59
N VAL A 44 -10.96 16.89 1.18
CA VAL A 44 -10.05 17.76 0.47
C VAL A 44 -8.63 17.43 0.89
N THR A 45 -7.74 17.33 -0.09
CA THR A 45 -6.29 17.27 0.10
C THR A 45 -5.68 18.60 -0.29
N LYS A 46 -4.80 19.14 0.54
CA LYS A 46 -3.88 20.24 0.17
C LYS A 46 -2.47 19.69 0.19
N ASN A 47 -1.72 19.85 -0.90
CA ASN A 47 -0.32 19.48 -0.97
C ASN A 47 0.56 20.74 -0.98
N ASP A 48 1.71 20.63 -0.34
CA ASP A 48 2.79 21.61 -0.40
C ASP A 48 4.04 20.90 -0.94
N PRO A 49 4.29 20.97 -2.26
CA PRO A 49 5.42 20.31 -2.90
C PRO A 49 6.75 20.85 -2.39
N ALA A 50 7.70 19.97 -2.09
CA ALA A 50 9.04 20.38 -1.74
C ALA A 50 9.76 20.98 -2.98
N ASP A 51 10.54 22.04 -2.78
CA ASP A 51 11.45 22.53 -3.81
C ASP A 51 12.72 21.67 -3.82
N SER A 52 12.71 20.61 -4.62
CA SER A 52 13.82 19.67 -4.72
C SER A 52 14.38 19.56 -6.14
N SER A 53 15.61 19.07 -6.21
CA SER A 53 16.26 18.77 -7.49
C SER A 53 15.57 17.67 -8.29
N LEU A 54 14.80 16.80 -7.62
CA LEU A 54 14.09 15.69 -8.27
C LEU A 54 12.75 16.10 -8.88
N ASN A 55 12.14 17.16 -8.37
CA ASN A 55 10.90 17.72 -8.91
C ASN A 55 10.97 19.27 -8.98
N PRO A 56 11.91 19.85 -9.76
CA PRO A 56 12.16 21.29 -9.72
C PRO A 56 10.89 22.08 -10.07
N GLY A 57 10.44 22.94 -9.16
CA GLY A 57 9.22 23.73 -9.30
C GLY A 57 7.96 22.89 -9.56
N ASN A 58 7.91 21.66 -9.04
CA ASN A 58 6.80 20.72 -9.22
C ASN A 58 6.47 20.38 -10.70
N ARG A 59 7.44 20.52 -11.61
CA ARG A 59 7.18 20.40 -13.07
C ARG A 59 7.07 18.97 -13.60
N LEU A 60 7.62 18.00 -12.86
CA LEU A 60 7.63 16.58 -13.25
C LEU A 60 6.41 15.84 -12.71
N ILE A 61 6.22 15.86 -11.39
CA ILE A 61 5.12 15.15 -10.74
C ILE A 61 3.82 15.93 -10.89
N ARG A 62 3.89 17.27 -10.81
CA ARG A 62 2.73 18.16 -10.91
C ARG A 62 1.68 17.83 -9.86
N PHE A 63 2.11 17.75 -8.60
CA PHE A 63 1.18 17.68 -7.48
C PHE A 63 0.13 18.78 -7.59
N GLU A 64 -1.13 18.42 -7.40
CA GLU A 64 -2.24 19.37 -7.28
C GLU A 64 -2.10 20.12 -5.96
N ASP A 65 -2.28 21.44 -5.97
CA ASP A 65 -2.26 22.23 -4.73
C ASP A 65 -3.45 21.85 -3.85
N TYR A 66 -4.60 21.62 -4.50
CA TYR A 66 -5.84 21.20 -3.87
C TYR A 66 -6.50 20.10 -4.70
N CYS A 67 -7.08 19.11 -4.03
CA CYS A 67 -7.90 18.08 -4.65
C CYS A 67 -9.12 17.83 -3.77
N ALA A 68 -10.32 17.91 -4.33
CA ALA A 68 -11.56 17.53 -3.65
C ALA A 68 -12.07 16.22 -4.23
N GLU A 69 -12.43 15.27 -3.35
CA GLU A 69 -12.88 13.95 -3.74
C GLU A 69 -14.20 13.58 -3.05
N LEU A 70 -15.01 12.80 -3.77
CA LEU A 70 -16.16 12.07 -3.26
C LEU A 70 -16.02 10.60 -3.65
N GLU A 71 -16.03 9.73 -2.65
CA GLU A 71 -15.98 8.29 -2.82
C GLU A 71 -17.24 7.63 -2.29
N LEU A 72 -17.86 6.78 -3.11
CA LEU A 72 -18.93 5.88 -2.69
C LEU A 72 -18.38 4.46 -2.64
N ARG A 73 -18.55 3.81 -1.48
CA ARG A 73 -18.02 2.48 -1.17
C ARG A 73 -19.14 1.55 -0.69
N PRO A 74 -20.00 1.05 -1.60
CA PRO A 74 -20.87 -0.07 -1.30
C PRO A 74 -20.06 -1.38 -1.25
N ASP A 75 -20.35 -2.20 -0.25
CA ASP A 75 -19.79 -3.53 -0.07
C ASP A 75 -20.94 -4.53 -0.04
N PHE A 76 -20.87 -5.54 -0.91
CA PHE A 76 -21.85 -6.62 -0.97
C PHE A 76 -21.19 -7.92 -0.52
N PHE A 77 -21.89 -8.64 0.34
CA PHE A 77 -21.46 -9.92 0.86
C PHE A 77 -22.60 -10.92 0.80
N TRP A 78 -22.32 -12.12 0.30
CA TRP A 78 -23.27 -13.21 0.27
C TRP A 78 -22.62 -14.48 0.80
N ALA A 79 -23.27 -15.15 1.74
CA ALA A 79 -22.79 -16.39 2.34
C ALA A 79 -23.83 -17.51 2.23
N GLY A 80 -23.54 -18.53 1.43
CA GLY A 80 -24.24 -19.80 1.44
C GLY A 80 -23.49 -20.87 2.23
N GLU A 81 -24.02 -22.10 2.24
CA GLU A 81 -23.44 -23.21 3.01
C GLU A 81 -21.99 -23.58 2.63
N SER A 82 -21.65 -23.50 1.34
CA SER A 82 -20.31 -23.88 0.85
C SER A 82 -19.68 -22.82 -0.06
N LEU A 83 -20.38 -21.72 -0.34
CA LEU A 83 -19.93 -20.67 -1.24
C LEU A 83 -20.09 -19.32 -0.56
N LEU A 84 -19.04 -18.53 -0.60
CA LEU A 84 -19.00 -17.15 -0.14
C LEU A 84 -18.63 -16.26 -1.33
N LEU A 85 -19.41 -15.21 -1.53
CA LEU A 85 -19.19 -14.21 -2.56
C LEU A 85 -19.05 -12.83 -1.92
N SER A 86 -18.10 -12.03 -2.39
CA SER A 86 -17.98 -10.62 -2.01
C SER A 86 -17.73 -9.76 -3.25
N LEU A 87 -18.30 -8.57 -3.27
CA LEU A 87 -18.11 -7.59 -4.34
C LEU A 87 -18.06 -6.18 -3.75
N LYS A 88 -17.01 -5.43 -4.06
CA LYS A 88 -16.76 -4.09 -3.53
C LYS A 88 -16.57 -3.07 -4.66
N PRO A 89 -17.66 -2.61 -5.32
CA PRO A 89 -17.54 -1.56 -6.32
C PRO A 89 -17.29 -0.20 -5.67
N ARG A 90 -16.63 0.70 -6.41
CA ARG A 90 -16.26 2.04 -5.97
C ARG A 90 -16.57 3.05 -7.06
N LEU A 91 -17.16 4.16 -6.65
CA LEU A 91 -17.25 5.37 -7.47
C LEU A 91 -16.39 6.45 -6.81
N ASN A 92 -15.36 6.93 -7.51
CA ASN A 92 -14.58 8.09 -7.08
C ASN A 92 -14.83 9.23 -8.08
N LEU A 93 -15.22 10.39 -7.56
CA LEU A 93 -15.30 11.65 -8.28
C LEU A 93 -14.25 12.59 -7.69
N SER A 94 -13.36 13.13 -8.52
CA SER A 94 -12.28 14.02 -8.08
C SER A 94 -12.26 15.30 -8.90
N SER A 95 -11.83 16.39 -8.26
CA SER A 95 -11.54 17.67 -8.90
C SER A 95 -10.25 18.25 -8.32
N GLY A 96 -9.24 18.40 -9.18
CA GLY A 96 -7.93 18.95 -8.84
C GLY A 96 -7.72 20.36 -9.37
N TRP A 97 -6.91 21.13 -8.65
CA TRP A 97 -6.51 22.50 -9.00
C TRP A 97 -4.99 22.69 -8.88
N TRP A 98 -4.40 23.39 -9.86
CA TRP A 98 -2.97 23.72 -9.89
C TRP A 98 -2.76 25.24 -9.86
N SER A 99 -1.67 25.65 -9.23
CA SER A 99 -1.17 27.03 -9.25
C SER A 99 -0.72 27.45 -10.65
N ALA A 100 -0.81 28.76 -10.90
CA ALA A 100 -0.52 29.37 -12.19
C ALA A 100 0.96 29.35 -12.60
N ASP A 101 1.87 28.94 -11.70
CA ASP A 101 3.32 28.86 -11.96
C ASP A 101 3.72 27.63 -12.77
N LEU A 102 2.81 26.66 -12.91
CA LEU A 102 2.91 25.59 -13.90
C LEU A 102 2.32 26.10 -15.22
N ASP A 103 2.93 25.75 -16.36
CA ASP A 103 2.57 26.22 -17.72
C ASP A 103 1.09 25.96 -18.14
N ASP A 104 0.27 25.40 -17.27
CA ASP A 104 -1.14 25.04 -17.46
C ASP A 104 -1.92 25.25 -16.15
N SER A 105 -2.35 26.49 -15.87
CA SER A 105 -3.32 26.75 -14.80
C SER A 105 -4.65 26.10 -15.18
N GLY A 106 -5.04 25.05 -14.48
CA GLY A 106 -6.17 24.22 -14.88
C GLY A 106 -7.00 23.73 -13.71
N GLN A 107 -8.25 23.41 -14.01
CA GLN A 107 -9.06 22.55 -13.19
C GLN A 107 -9.26 21.25 -13.99
N ARG A 108 -9.06 20.11 -13.33
CA ARG A 108 -9.35 18.81 -13.93
C ARG A 108 -10.31 18.06 -13.04
N SER A 109 -11.40 17.58 -13.64
CA SER A 109 -12.33 16.70 -12.94
C SER A 109 -12.33 15.33 -13.58
N GLU A 110 -12.41 14.29 -12.76
CA GLU A 110 -12.40 12.90 -13.20
C GLU A 110 -13.46 12.09 -12.44
N ALA A 111 -14.07 11.12 -13.13
CA ALA A 111 -15.00 10.17 -12.54
C ALA A 111 -14.51 8.75 -12.86
N ARG A 112 -14.35 7.92 -11.82
CA ARG A 112 -13.88 6.53 -11.95
C ARG A 112 -14.84 5.59 -11.27
N LEU A 113 -15.39 4.65 -12.05
CA LEU A 113 -16.13 3.49 -11.55
C LEU A 113 -15.25 2.25 -11.70
N PHE A 114 -15.01 1.53 -10.62
CA PHE A 114 -14.19 0.32 -10.64
C PHE A 114 -14.63 -0.67 -9.55
N VAL A 115 -14.13 -1.90 -9.63
CA VAL A 115 -14.28 -2.92 -8.59
C VAL A 115 -12.98 -2.97 -7.79
N ASN A 116 -13.01 -2.61 -6.51
CA ASN A 116 -11.80 -2.64 -5.68
C ASN A 116 -11.42 -4.06 -5.29
N GLU A 117 -12.40 -4.83 -4.83
CA GLU A 117 -12.25 -6.24 -4.46
C GLU A 117 -13.45 -7.04 -4.95
N TRP A 118 -13.21 -8.32 -5.23
CA TRP A 118 -14.24 -9.31 -5.42
C TRP A 118 -13.68 -10.68 -5.04
N LEU A 119 -14.50 -11.55 -4.49
CA LEU A 119 -14.05 -12.86 -4.03
C LEU A 119 -15.12 -13.90 -4.30
N ALA A 120 -14.69 -15.06 -4.82
CA ALA A 120 -15.45 -16.29 -4.73
C ALA A 120 -14.62 -17.30 -3.92
N ARG A 121 -15.18 -17.79 -2.80
CA ARG A 121 -14.56 -18.78 -1.94
C ARG A 121 -15.48 -19.98 -1.79
N PHE A 122 -14.95 -21.15 -2.10
CA PHE A 122 -15.63 -22.44 -1.96
C PHE A 122 -15.02 -23.23 -0.80
N GLN A 123 -15.87 -23.67 0.12
CA GLN A 123 -15.52 -24.57 1.21
C GLN A 123 -15.65 -26.01 0.71
N VAL A 124 -14.51 -26.66 0.48
CA VAL A 124 -14.46 -28.07 0.03
C VAL A 124 -14.75 -29.01 1.19
N SER A 125 -14.27 -28.64 2.38
CA SER A 125 -14.57 -29.29 3.67
C SER A 125 -14.35 -28.28 4.79
N ASP A 126 -14.64 -28.64 6.04
CA ASP A 126 -14.44 -27.77 7.21
C ASP A 126 -13.00 -27.29 7.41
N SER A 127 -12.02 -27.96 6.80
CA SER A 127 -10.59 -27.63 6.90
C SER A 127 -9.96 -27.17 5.59
N LEU A 128 -10.69 -27.17 4.47
CA LEU A 128 -10.10 -26.93 3.14
C LEU A 128 -10.93 -25.93 2.33
N PHE A 129 -10.29 -24.85 1.92
CA PHE A 129 -10.91 -23.75 1.19
C PHE A 129 -10.15 -23.47 -0.10
N ILE A 130 -10.92 -23.21 -1.15
CA ILE A 130 -10.40 -22.74 -2.44
C ILE A 130 -11.00 -21.37 -2.70
N SER A 131 -10.21 -20.40 -3.12
CA SER A 131 -10.74 -19.11 -3.52
C SER A 131 -10.03 -18.51 -4.73
N TYR A 132 -10.76 -17.70 -5.47
CA TYR A 132 -10.20 -16.85 -6.51
C TYR A 132 -10.91 -15.50 -6.49
N GLY A 133 -10.13 -14.43 -6.61
CA GLY A 133 -10.68 -13.09 -6.52
C GLY A 133 -9.62 -12.00 -6.54
N ARG A 134 -10.09 -10.75 -6.56
CA ARG A 134 -9.28 -9.58 -6.27
C ARG A 134 -9.39 -9.26 -4.77
N GLU A 135 -8.32 -9.44 -4.02
CA GLU A 135 -8.30 -9.26 -2.56
C GLU A 135 -7.12 -8.37 -2.13
N ASN A 136 -7.27 -7.65 -1.01
CA ASN A 136 -6.16 -7.01 -0.31
C ASN A 136 -5.60 -7.98 0.75
N LEU A 137 -4.62 -8.80 0.38
CA LEU A 137 -4.02 -9.81 1.27
C LEU A 137 -2.88 -9.21 2.10
N GLN A 138 -3.22 -8.71 3.28
CA GLN A 138 -2.27 -8.16 4.24
C GLN A 138 -1.98 -9.14 5.37
N TRP A 139 -0.75 -9.09 5.87
CA TRP A 139 -0.32 -9.80 7.07
C TRP A 139 0.93 -9.13 7.64
N GLY A 140 1.45 -9.71 8.72
CA GLY A 140 2.56 -9.15 9.46
C GLY A 140 2.09 -8.15 10.53
N PRO A 141 2.82 -8.07 11.64
CA PRO A 141 2.43 -7.23 12.78
C PRO A 141 2.82 -5.77 12.65
N SER A 142 3.68 -5.45 11.67
CA SER A 142 4.33 -4.15 11.54
C SER A 142 3.40 -3.03 11.05
N TYR A 143 3.56 -1.83 11.62
CA TYR A 143 2.86 -0.60 11.27
C TYR A 143 3.57 0.18 10.16
N LEU A 144 4.90 0.24 10.14
CA LEU A 144 5.65 1.02 9.16
C LEU A 144 5.51 0.46 7.73
N TYR A 145 5.80 -0.84 7.57
CA TYR A 145 5.58 -1.65 6.36
C TYR A 145 5.72 -3.13 6.72
N SER A 146 5.34 -4.05 5.82
CA SER A 146 5.34 -5.51 6.05
C SER A 146 6.45 -6.20 5.22
N PRO A 147 7.69 -6.34 5.72
CA PRO A 147 8.77 -6.99 4.98
C PRO A 147 8.52 -8.46 4.68
N SER A 148 7.60 -9.16 5.35
CA SER A 148 7.28 -10.55 5.05
C SER A 148 6.25 -10.70 3.91
N ASN A 149 5.52 -9.64 3.56
CA ASN A 149 4.55 -9.67 2.47
C ASN A 149 5.24 -9.45 1.12
N PRO A 150 5.21 -10.43 0.19
CA PRO A 150 5.85 -10.31 -1.11
C PRO A 150 4.99 -9.59 -2.15
N PHE A 151 3.70 -9.36 -1.85
CA PHE A 151 2.72 -8.89 -2.82
C PHE A 151 2.45 -7.39 -2.71
N PHE A 152 2.33 -6.87 -1.48
CA PHE A 152 1.97 -5.48 -1.24
C PHE A 152 3.14 -4.66 -0.70
N ARG A 153 3.37 -3.46 -1.28
CA ARG A 153 4.34 -2.47 -0.76
C ARG A 153 3.74 -1.65 0.40
N ASP A 154 2.42 -1.44 0.38
CA ASP A 154 1.67 -0.76 1.43
C ASP A 154 0.91 -1.79 2.27
N ASN A 155 1.00 -1.68 3.60
CA ASN A 155 0.30 -2.55 4.55
C ASN A 155 -1.09 -2.00 4.94
N GLY A 156 -1.51 -0.85 4.38
CA GLY A 156 -2.77 -0.19 4.69
C GLY A 156 -2.81 0.52 6.05
N ARG A 157 -1.69 0.55 6.78
CA ARG A 157 -1.59 1.17 8.11
C ARG A 157 -1.02 2.58 8.07
N LYS A 158 -0.62 3.07 6.89
CA LYS A 158 -0.09 4.44 6.70
C LYS A 158 -1.18 5.51 6.76
N ASN A 159 -2.30 5.31 6.08
CA ASN A 159 -3.46 6.20 6.14
C ASN A 159 -4.75 5.36 6.12
N PRO A 160 -5.43 5.19 7.26
CA PRO A 160 -6.61 4.32 7.35
C PRO A 160 -7.82 4.81 6.53
N LYS A 161 -7.81 6.06 6.06
CA LYS A 161 -8.89 6.60 5.22
C LYS A 161 -8.75 6.24 3.75
N ARG A 162 -7.55 5.85 3.31
CA ARG A 162 -7.30 5.39 1.94
C ARG A 162 -7.37 3.88 1.87
N GLU A 163 -8.19 3.39 0.96
CA GLU A 163 -8.31 1.96 0.71
C GLU A 163 -7.12 1.50 -0.13
N VAL A 164 -6.51 0.37 0.26
CA VAL A 164 -5.47 -0.28 -0.54
C VAL A 164 -6.15 -1.11 -1.61
N GLY A 165 -5.74 -0.96 -2.87
CA GLY A 165 -6.31 -1.71 -3.97
C GLY A 165 -6.03 -3.21 -3.87
N GLY A 166 -6.99 -4.08 -4.19
CA GLY A 166 -6.72 -5.52 -4.23
C GLY A 166 -5.89 -5.95 -5.44
N MET A 167 -5.30 -7.14 -5.35
CA MET A 167 -4.64 -7.86 -6.47
C MET A 167 -5.36 -9.16 -6.77
N GLU A 168 -5.19 -9.74 -7.97
CA GLU A 168 -5.81 -11.02 -8.31
C GLU A 168 -5.05 -12.20 -7.71
N PHE A 169 -5.75 -13.03 -6.93
CA PHE A 169 -5.18 -14.22 -6.31
C PHE A 169 -6.04 -15.46 -6.54
N GLY A 170 -5.37 -16.58 -6.81
CA GLY A 170 -5.88 -17.93 -6.58
C GLY A 170 -5.28 -18.53 -5.32
N ARG A 171 -6.11 -19.12 -4.46
CA ARG A 171 -5.68 -19.61 -3.15
C ARG A 171 -6.23 -20.99 -2.85
N LEU A 172 -5.40 -21.79 -2.21
CA LEU A 172 -5.76 -23.02 -1.51
C LEU A 172 -5.33 -22.87 -0.06
N VAL A 173 -6.28 -22.96 0.87
CA VAL A 173 -6.03 -22.80 2.31
C VAL A 173 -6.47 -24.07 3.03
N TRP A 174 -5.55 -24.66 3.78
CA TRP A 174 -5.77 -25.86 4.58
C TRP A 174 -5.51 -25.57 6.07
N LEU A 175 -6.51 -25.84 6.90
CA LEU A 175 -6.45 -25.75 8.35
C LEU A 175 -5.97 -27.10 8.91
N ALA A 176 -4.67 -27.20 9.18
CA ALA A 176 -4.04 -28.42 9.67
C ALA A 176 -4.16 -28.52 11.21
N GLY A 177 -5.38 -28.76 11.70
CA GLY A 177 -5.70 -28.74 13.13
C GLY A 177 -6.12 -27.36 13.61
N GLN A 178 -5.88 -27.05 14.89
CA GLN A 178 -6.39 -25.81 15.53
C GLN A 178 -5.42 -24.62 15.42
N SER A 179 -4.13 -24.88 15.25
CA SER A 179 -3.09 -23.84 15.35
C SER A 179 -2.27 -23.65 14.08
N LEU A 180 -2.42 -24.51 13.06
CA LEU A 180 -1.61 -24.45 11.84
C LEU A 180 -2.48 -24.22 10.61
N THR A 181 -2.08 -23.24 9.80
CA THR A 181 -2.69 -22.96 8.49
C THR A 181 -1.63 -23.03 7.40
N LEU A 182 -1.87 -23.84 6.39
CA LEU A 182 -1.06 -23.89 5.18
C LEU A 182 -1.81 -23.22 4.03
N SER A 183 -1.18 -22.24 3.38
CA SER A 183 -1.76 -21.53 2.24
C SER A 183 -0.83 -21.60 1.04
N MET A 184 -1.36 -22.04 -0.09
CA MET A 184 -0.75 -21.85 -1.41
C MET A 184 -1.45 -20.68 -2.10
N ILE A 185 -0.68 -19.71 -2.57
CA ILE A 185 -1.18 -18.44 -3.10
C ILE A 185 -0.51 -18.16 -4.44
N ALA A 186 -1.30 -18.08 -5.51
CA ALA A 186 -0.85 -17.63 -6.82
C ALA A 186 -1.39 -16.22 -7.05
N ASN A 187 -0.49 -15.26 -7.27
CA ASN A 187 -0.80 -13.91 -7.69
C ASN A 187 -0.79 -13.84 -9.22
N THR A 188 -1.97 -13.71 -9.80
CA THR A 188 -2.20 -13.85 -11.25
C THR A 188 -2.45 -12.51 -11.92
N GLY A 189 -2.46 -11.41 -11.17
CA GLY A 189 -2.71 -10.11 -11.75
C GLY A 189 -2.50 -8.95 -10.78
N ARG A 190 -2.12 -7.81 -11.36
CA ARG A 190 -1.83 -6.57 -10.62
C ARG A 190 -3.03 -5.96 -9.88
N GLY A 191 -4.24 -6.34 -10.27
CA GLY A 191 -5.48 -5.73 -9.83
C GLY A 191 -5.48 -4.22 -9.94
N ARG A 192 -5.62 -3.57 -8.78
CA ARG A 192 -5.66 -2.11 -8.63
C ARG A 192 -4.34 -1.51 -8.15
N GLN A 193 -3.31 -2.34 -7.94
CA GLN A 193 -1.99 -1.86 -7.55
C GLN A 193 -1.26 -1.20 -8.73
N ASP A 194 -0.51 -0.15 -8.42
CA ASP A 194 0.40 0.50 -9.35
C ASP A 194 1.82 0.01 -9.08
N PHE A 195 2.46 -0.51 -10.13
CA PHE A 195 3.83 -1.03 -10.09
C PHE A 195 4.85 -0.05 -10.70
N GLY A 196 4.38 1.15 -11.09
CA GLY A 196 5.22 2.20 -11.63
C GLY A 196 6.02 1.72 -12.83
N SER A 197 7.33 1.97 -12.82
CA SER A 197 8.20 1.66 -13.96
C SER A 197 8.63 0.19 -14.09
N LEU A 198 8.47 -0.60 -13.03
CA LEU A 198 8.97 -1.98 -12.97
C LEU A 198 8.03 -3.02 -13.60
N GLY A 199 6.75 -2.70 -13.77
CA GLY A 199 5.76 -3.65 -14.30
C GLY A 199 5.27 -4.67 -13.26
N PHE A 200 4.29 -5.48 -13.66
CA PHE A 200 3.72 -6.53 -12.81
C PHE A 200 4.30 -7.90 -13.17
N ASP A 201 4.73 -8.62 -12.14
CA ASP A 201 5.18 -10.00 -12.26
C ASP A 201 4.26 -10.94 -11.47
N GLU A 202 3.85 -12.01 -12.13
CA GLU A 202 3.16 -13.11 -11.48
C GLU A 202 4.06 -13.72 -10.40
N SER A 203 3.43 -14.19 -9.32
CA SER A 203 4.14 -14.79 -8.20
C SER A 203 3.39 -15.95 -7.59
N LEU A 204 4.16 -16.88 -7.03
CA LEU A 204 3.65 -17.99 -6.25
C LEU A 204 4.23 -17.89 -4.84
N ALA A 205 3.39 -18.12 -3.83
CA ALA A 205 3.82 -18.22 -2.45
C ALA A 205 3.24 -19.46 -1.76
N LEU A 206 4.05 -20.04 -0.88
CA LEU A 206 3.65 -21.01 0.11
C LEU A 206 3.82 -20.36 1.48
N LYS A 207 2.75 -20.32 2.27
CA LYS A 207 2.70 -19.69 3.58
C LYS A 207 2.27 -20.71 4.62
N LEU A 208 3.02 -20.79 5.71
CA LEU A 208 2.71 -21.57 6.90
C LEU A 208 2.50 -20.60 8.05
N ASP A 209 1.32 -20.59 8.62
CA ASP A 209 0.98 -19.78 9.79
C ASP A 209 0.77 -20.69 11.00
N TYR A 210 1.33 -20.26 12.13
CA TYR A 210 1.08 -20.78 13.46
C TYR A 210 0.33 -19.72 14.28
N GLN A 211 -0.77 -20.13 14.89
CA GLN A 211 -1.55 -19.33 15.83
C GLN A 211 -1.68 -20.12 17.12
N GLY A 212 -0.98 -19.68 18.16
CA GLY A 212 -1.14 -20.16 19.52
C GLY A 212 -2.25 -19.40 20.26
N LEU A 213 -2.28 -19.53 21.58
CA LEU A 213 -3.26 -18.84 22.43
C LEU A 213 -3.02 -17.33 22.44
N GLU A 214 -1.75 -16.92 22.49
CA GLU A 214 -1.34 -15.51 22.61
C GLU A 214 -0.24 -15.13 21.61
N ASP A 215 0.49 -16.11 21.11
CA ASP A 215 1.59 -15.96 20.17
C ASP A 215 1.21 -16.39 18.76
N TYR A 216 1.95 -15.87 17.79
CA TYR A 216 1.80 -16.20 16.39
C TYR A 216 3.15 -16.20 15.69
N ALA A 217 3.24 -16.99 14.64
CA ALA A 217 4.39 -17.01 13.74
C ALA A 217 3.95 -17.34 12.31
N GLY A 218 4.69 -16.84 11.34
CA GLY A 218 4.44 -17.11 9.93
C GLY A 218 5.75 -17.27 9.16
N LEU A 219 5.77 -18.21 8.22
CA LEU A 219 6.85 -18.42 7.28
C LEU A 219 6.29 -18.38 5.86
N ILE A 220 6.95 -17.64 4.97
CA ILE A 220 6.50 -17.42 3.60
C ILE A 220 7.66 -17.69 2.65
N LEU A 221 7.50 -18.69 1.78
CA LEU A 221 8.37 -18.90 0.64
C LEU A 221 7.66 -18.37 -0.59
N SER A 222 8.29 -17.46 -1.32
CA SER A 222 7.72 -16.87 -2.53
C SER A 222 8.71 -16.80 -3.67
N PHE A 223 8.18 -16.88 -4.88
CA PHE A 223 8.93 -16.81 -6.13
C PHE A 223 8.20 -15.86 -7.07
N LYS A 224 8.96 -14.99 -7.73
CA LYS A 224 8.48 -14.09 -8.80
C LYS A 224 9.17 -14.50 -10.10
N GLN A 225 8.56 -14.21 -11.24
CA GLN A 225 9.14 -14.62 -12.52
C GLN A 225 10.46 -13.89 -12.83
N GLU A 226 10.53 -12.58 -12.59
CA GLU A 226 11.71 -11.74 -12.85
C GLU A 226 12.57 -11.49 -11.60
N GLN A 227 12.20 -12.05 -10.44
CA GLN A 227 12.98 -11.96 -9.19
C GLN A 227 13.30 -13.35 -8.66
N GLY A 228 14.36 -13.47 -7.87
CA GLY A 228 14.73 -14.74 -7.26
C GLY A 228 13.74 -15.19 -6.17
N ALA A 229 14.15 -16.23 -5.44
CA ALA A 229 13.40 -16.70 -4.28
C ALA A 229 13.40 -15.64 -3.16
N ARG A 230 12.30 -15.57 -2.41
CA ARG A 230 12.17 -14.76 -1.21
C ARG A 230 11.62 -15.59 -0.06
N LEU A 231 12.29 -15.51 1.08
CA LEU A 231 11.89 -16.10 2.35
C LEU A 231 11.46 -14.99 3.30
N GLY A 232 10.16 -14.83 3.51
CA GLY A 232 9.57 -13.92 4.50
C GLY A 232 9.23 -14.66 5.80
N TRP A 233 9.24 -13.93 6.90
CA TRP A 233 8.85 -14.46 8.21
C TRP A 233 8.30 -13.35 9.10
N PHE A 234 7.43 -13.71 10.04
CA PHE A 234 7.00 -12.85 11.12
C PHE A 234 6.71 -13.66 12.37
N LEU A 235 6.84 -13.05 13.55
CA LEU A 235 6.41 -13.63 14.82
C LEU A 235 6.15 -12.53 15.84
N GLY A 236 5.34 -12.84 16.84
CA GLY A 236 5.11 -11.94 17.96
C GLY A 236 4.22 -12.56 19.01
N GLY A 237 4.13 -11.86 20.15
CA GLY A 237 3.31 -12.27 21.28
C GLY A 237 3.44 -11.29 22.44
N PRO A 238 2.49 -11.30 23.39
CA PRO A 238 2.59 -10.53 24.61
C PRO A 238 3.75 -11.04 25.46
N VAL A 239 4.50 -10.11 26.05
CA VAL A 239 5.42 -10.40 27.16
C VAL A 239 4.67 -10.35 28.48
N ASN A 240 3.67 -9.47 28.56
CA ASN A 240 2.69 -9.34 29.64
C ASN A 240 1.45 -8.62 29.09
N ASP A 241 0.49 -8.31 29.96
CA ASP A 241 -0.79 -7.68 29.61
C ASP A 241 -0.67 -6.32 28.90
N ALA A 242 0.44 -5.59 29.09
CA ALA A 242 0.65 -4.25 28.56
C ALA A 242 1.67 -4.20 27.40
N LEU A 243 2.59 -5.16 27.32
CA LEU A 243 3.72 -5.14 26.38
C LEU A 243 3.62 -6.27 25.35
N LEU A 244 3.55 -5.89 24.08
CA LEU A 244 3.65 -6.76 22.92
C LEU A 244 5.03 -6.60 22.26
N LEU A 245 5.70 -7.72 21.96
CA LEU A 245 6.89 -7.74 21.11
C LEU A 245 6.58 -8.46 19.81
N TYR A 246 7.18 -7.98 18.72
CA TYR A 246 7.08 -8.62 17.42
C TYR A 246 8.31 -8.35 16.56
N ALA A 247 8.53 -9.24 15.61
CA ALA A 247 9.56 -9.10 14.61
C ALA A 247 9.08 -9.63 13.26
N GLU A 248 9.61 -9.06 12.19
CA GLU A 248 9.27 -9.40 10.83
C GLU A 248 10.49 -9.25 9.95
N GLY A 249 10.61 -10.05 8.89
CA GLY A 249 11.71 -9.90 7.97
C GLY A 249 11.52 -10.65 6.66
N ALA A 250 12.45 -10.39 5.76
CA ALA A 250 12.62 -11.18 4.55
C ALA A 250 14.07 -11.23 4.09
N LEU A 251 14.41 -12.34 3.45
CA LEU A 251 15.61 -12.48 2.64
C LEU A 251 15.15 -12.60 1.19
N THR A 252 15.57 -11.67 0.34
CA THR A 252 15.24 -11.70 -1.09
C THR A 252 16.51 -11.94 -1.91
N GLN A 253 16.48 -12.91 -2.81
CA GLN A 253 17.54 -13.12 -3.78
C GLN A 253 17.33 -12.17 -4.97
N GLY A 254 18.28 -11.26 -5.17
CA GLY A 254 18.14 -10.19 -6.15
C GLY A 254 17.13 -9.12 -5.72
N VAL A 255 17.33 -7.89 -6.19
CA VAL A 255 16.39 -6.79 -5.98
C VAL A 255 16.20 -6.11 -7.31
N TYR A 256 14.97 -6.15 -7.82
CA TYR A 256 14.60 -5.43 -9.03
C TYR A 256 14.27 -3.99 -8.65
N ALA A 257 15.29 -3.14 -8.68
CA ALA A 257 15.22 -1.71 -8.36
C ALA A 257 16.30 -0.97 -9.15
N LEU A 258 16.07 0.31 -9.41
CA LEU A 258 17.04 1.17 -10.07
C LEU A 258 18.07 1.63 -9.04
N TYR A 259 19.35 1.52 -9.37
CA TYR A 259 20.48 2.01 -8.57
C TYR A 259 21.23 3.11 -9.33
N PRO A 260 21.75 4.12 -8.63
CA PRO A 260 22.53 5.16 -9.28
C PRO A 260 23.82 4.56 -9.87
N PRO A 261 24.30 5.09 -11.00
CA PRO A 261 25.49 4.57 -11.63
C PRO A 261 26.72 4.84 -10.74
N GLY A 262 27.75 4.00 -10.85
CA GLY A 262 28.97 4.15 -10.06
C GLY A 262 29.64 5.53 -10.24
N GLN A 263 30.45 5.96 -9.27
CA GLN A 263 30.98 7.33 -9.19
C GLN A 263 31.74 7.83 -10.43
N ASN A 264 32.22 6.93 -11.29
CA ASN A 264 32.96 7.24 -12.53
C ASN A 264 32.11 7.17 -13.80
N ALA A 265 30.79 6.99 -13.69
CA ALA A 265 29.90 6.90 -14.83
C ALA A 265 29.78 8.24 -15.59
N PRO A 266 29.70 8.22 -16.94
CA PRO A 266 29.40 9.40 -17.72
C PRO A 266 28.10 10.09 -17.27
N ARG A 267 28.08 11.43 -17.28
CA ARG A 267 26.91 12.24 -16.84
C ARG A 267 25.60 11.96 -17.57
N ASN A 268 25.64 11.32 -18.74
CA ASN A 268 24.46 10.95 -19.53
C ASN A 268 23.93 9.54 -19.22
N GLN A 269 24.63 8.78 -18.36
CA GLN A 269 24.18 7.48 -17.89
C GLN A 269 23.04 7.68 -16.88
N GLY A 270 21.95 6.95 -17.09
CA GLY A 270 20.82 6.91 -16.15
C GLY A 270 21.08 5.90 -15.03
N MET A 271 20.03 5.61 -14.27
CA MET A 271 20.08 4.56 -13.25
C MET A 271 20.11 3.17 -13.89
N GLU A 272 20.69 2.20 -13.18
CA GLU A 272 20.85 0.82 -13.61
C GLU A 272 19.90 -0.09 -12.83
N LEU A 273 19.19 -0.98 -13.53
CA LEU A 273 18.11 -1.81 -12.98
C LEU A 273 18.58 -2.92 -12.03
N LEU A 274 19.89 -3.13 -11.92
CA LEU A 274 20.44 -4.30 -11.25
C LEU A 274 21.67 -3.90 -10.44
N ARG A 275 21.64 -4.27 -9.16
CA ARG A 275 22.86 -4.41 -8.37
C ARG A 275 23.67 -5.54 -9.02
N LYS A 276 24.96 -5.28 -9.25
CA LYS A 276 25.92 -6.07 -10.04
C LYS A 276 26.03 -7.58 -9.72
N ASP A 277 25.34 -8.09 -8.68
CA ASP A 277 25.30 -9.50 -8.27
C ASP A 277 23.85 -10.00 -8.11
N GLU A 278 23.29 -10.61 -9.16
CA GLU A 278 21.95 -11.23 -9.19
C GLU A 278 21.74 -12.34 -8.12
N THR A 279 22.82 -12.79 -7.48
CA THR A 279 22.81 -13.88 -6.50
C THR A 279 22.91 -13.41 -5.04
N ALA A 280 23.14 -12.12 -4.79
CA ALA A 280 23.25 -11.62 -3.43
C ALA A 280 21.89 -11.59 -2.74
N TRP A 281 21.86 -12.06 -1.49
CA TRP A 281 20.69 -11.97 -0.63
C TRP A 281 20.63 -10.59 0.00
N ALA A 282 19.51 -9.90 -0.17
CA ALA A 282 19.24 -8.61 0.45
C ALA A 282 18.33 -8.82 1.69
N PRO A 283 18.86 -8.67 2.91
CA PRO A 283 18.07 -8.84 4.12
C PRO A 283 17.22 -7.60 4.43
N GLN A 284 16.03 -7.86 4.93
CA GLN A 284 15.11 -6.87 5.51
C GLN A 284 14.68 -7.38 6.87
N VAL A 285 14.82 -6.55 7.90
CA VAL A 285 14.47 -6.92 9.27
C VAL A 285 13.79 -5.75 9.95
N LEU A 286 12.68 -6.01 10.60
CA LEU A 286 11.93 -5.09 11.43
C LEU A 286 11.74 -5.72 12.81
N GLY A 287 12.08 -4.96 13.85
CA GLY A 287 11.77 -5.30 15.24
C GLY A 287 10.88 -4.21 15.82
N GLY A 288 9.82 -4.61 16.50
CA GLY A 288 8.86 -3.68 17.07
C GLY A 288 8.37 -4.09 18.45
N LEU A 289 7.94 -3.09 19.19
CA LEU A 289 7.27 -3.25 20.47
C LEU A 289 6.08 -2.30 20.55
N SER A 290 5.07 -2.71 21.30
CA SER A 290 3.89 -1.89 21.58
C SER A 290 3.55 -2.00 23.05
N TYR A 291 3.42 -0.85 23.72
CA TYR A 291 3.12 -0.75 25.14
C TYR A 291 1.84 0.05 25.36
N THR A 292 0.83 -0.57 25.97
CA THR A 292 -0.44 0.07 26.30
C THR A 292 -0.41 0.52 27.76
N LEU A 293 -0.56 1.83 27.98
CA LEU A 293 -0.61 2.45 29.29
C LEU A 293 -1.97 2.15 29.95
N GLU A 294 -1.99 2.07 31.28
CA GLU A 294 -3.24 1.95 32.06
C GLU A 294 -4.21 3.10 31.79
N SER A 295 -3.71 4.28 31.43
CA SER A 295 -4.53 5.45 31.07
C SER A 295 -5.20 5.34 29.70
N GLY A 296 -4.93 4.28 28.91
CA GLY A 296 -5.49 4.04 27.58
C GLY A 296 -4.53 4.16 26.38
N PRO A 297 -3.54 5.08 26.34
CA PRO A 297 -2.74 5.26 25.13
C PRO A 297 -1.83 4.07 24.87
N THR A 298 -1.68 3.72 23.59
CA THR A 298 -0.70 2.74 23.12
C THR A 298 0.47 3.44 22.46
N LEU A 299 1.68 3.12 22.91
CA LEU A 299 2.95 3.59 22.37
C LEU A 299 3.61 2.46 21.58
N THR A 300 3.98 2.72 20.33
CA THR A 300 4.65 1.74 19.46
C THR A 300 6.00 2.28 19.03
N LEU A 301 7.02 1.42 19.06
CA LEU A 301 8.36 1.72 18.55
C LEU A 301 8.77 0.60 17.60
N GLU A 302 9.18 0.95 16.38
CA GLU A 302 9.69 0.03 15.36
C GLU A 302 11.04 0.50 14.84
N TYR A 303 11.99 -0.41 14.76
CA TYR A 303 13.23 -0.22 14.02
C TYR A 303 13.23 -1.12 12.79
N THR A 304 13.68 -0.58 11.66
CA THR A 304 13.80 -1.31 10.40
C THR A 304 15.20 -1.16 9.82
N TYR A 305 15.78 -2.30 9.44
CA TYR A 305 16.88 -2.38 8.49
C TYR A 305 16.38 -2.88 7.13
N TYR A 306 16.49 -2.04 6.10
CA TYR A 306 16.08 -2.31 4.72
C TYR A 306 17.32 -2.43 3.83
N GLY A 307 17.92 -3.62 3.78
CA GLY A 307 19.15 -3.90 3.02
C GLY A 307 19.12 -3.56 1.51
N PRO A 308 17.98 -3.61 0.80
CA PRO A 308 17.88 -3.13 -0.58
C PRO A 308 18.08 -1.62 -0.76
N GLY A 309 17.93 -0.81 0.30
CA GLY A 309 18.12 0.63 0.22
C GLY A 309 19.56 1.02 -0.08
N TYR A 310 19.77 2.25 -0.53
CA TYR A 310 21.09 2.77 -0.86
C TYR A 310 21.96 2.93 0.37
N ASP A 311 23.21 2.50 0.30
CA ASP A 311 24.24 2.96 1.24
C ASP A 311 24.70 4.38 0.95
N GLU A 312 25.61 4.88 1.78
CA GLU A 312 26.11 6.25 1.72
C GLU A 312 26.69 6.64 0.36
N ASP A 313 27.44 5.75 -0.29
CA ASP A 313 28.04 6.03 -1.60
C ASP A 313 26.97 6.02 -2.70
N GLU A 314 26.06 5.04 -2.66
CA GLU A 314 24.92 4.96 -3.56
C GLU A 314 24.02 6.21 -3.43
N ALA A 315 23.60 6.59 -2.23
CA ALA A 315 22.73 7.76 -2.05
C ALA A 315 23.40 9.06 -2.47
N ARG A 316 24.69 9.24 -2.22
CA ARG A 316 25.43 10.39 -2.73
C ARG A 316 25.41 10.44 -4.25
N ALA A 317 25.57 9.30 -4.92
CA ALA A 317 25.48 9.22 -6.38
C ALA A 317 24.04 9.51 -6.87
N TYR A 318 23.03 9.03 -6.14
CA TYR A 318 21.62 9.29 -6.42
C TYR A 318 21.28 10.79 -6.32
N TYR A 319 21.61 11.45 -5.21
CA TYR A 319 21.32 12.87 -5.03
C TYR A 319 22.10 13.73 -6.02
N ARG A 320 23.36 13.37 -6.32
CA ARG A 320 24.14 14.06 -7.37
C ARG A 320 23.49 13.93 -8.74
N LEU A 321 23.03 12.72 -9.11
CA LEU A 321 22.30 12.50 -10.36
C LEU A 321 21.04 13.36 -10.42
N GLY A 322 20.30 13.45 -9.31
CA GLY A 322 19.12 14.30 -9.15
C GLY A 322 19.43 15.78 -9.35
N GLN A 323 20.45 16.32 -8.67
CA GLN A 323 20.91 17.70 -8.80
C GLN A 323 21.35 18.05 -10.23
N ASP A 324 22.24 17.23 -10.80
CA ASP A 324 22.76 17.46 -12.15
C ASP A 324 21.63 17.43 -13.18
N SER A 325 20.72 16.46 -13.06
CA SER A 325 19.56 16.33 -13.95
C SER A 325 18.55 17.45 -13.73
N GLY A 326 18.26 17.83 -12.48
CA GLY A 326 17.35 18.92 -12.13
C GLY A 326 17.77 20.26 -12.75
N ARG A 327 19.07 20.59 -12.65
CA ARG A 327 19.63 21.80 -13.29
C ARG A 327 19.55 21.75 -14.82
N LEU A 328 19.82 20.58 -15.42
CA LEU A 328 19.72 20.40 -16.86
C LEU A 328 18.28 20.39 -17.37
N PHE A 329 17.32 20.00 -16.52
CA PHE A 329 15.90 19.98 -16.85
C PHE A 329 15.31 21.39 -16.93
N THR A 330 15.75 22.29 -16.06
CA THR A 330 15.31 23.69 -16.04
C THR A 330 16.01 24.57 -17.09
N THR A 331 17.15 24.12 -17.61
CA THR A 331 17.89 24.82 -18.68
C THR A 331 17.43 24.32 -20.05
N ALA A 332 16.92 25.21 -20.91
CA ALA A 332 16.58 24.84 -22.29
C ALA A 332 17.83 24.34 -23.04
N GLY A 333 17.79 23.14 -23.61
CA GLY A 333 18.93 22.57 -24.32
C GLY A 333 18.78 21.11 -24.75
N PRO A 334 19.76 20.56 -25.49
CA PRO A 334 19.70 19.21 -26.05
C PRO A 334 19.66 18.10 -24.98
N TRP A 335 20.07 18.40 -23.74
CA TRP A 335 20.14 17.46 -22.63
C TRP A 335 18.86 17.36 -21.80
N GLN A 336 17.87 18.23 -22.04
CA GLN A 336 16.64 18.28 -21.24
C GLN A 336 15.87 16.94 -21.24
N ARG A 337 15.83 16.24 -22.39
CA ARG A 337 15.18 14.91 -22.49
C ARG A 337 15.89 13.84 -21.68
N VAL A 338 17.23 13.86 -21.66
CA VAL A 338 18.04 12.92 -20.87
C VAL A 338 17.84 13.18 -19.38
N ALA A 339 17.85 14.46 -19.00
CA ALA A 339 17.55 14.88 -17.63
C ALA A 339 16.15 14.44 -17.18
N ALA A 340 15.12 14.69 -17.99
CA ALA A 340 13.74 14.26 -17.69
C ALA A 340 13.64 12.75 -17.49
N ARG A 341 14.32 11.94 -18.32
CA ARG A 341 14.38 10.49 -18.15
C ARG A 341 15.04 10.10 -16.84
N ASN A 342 16.21 10.67 -16.53
CA ASN A 342 16.95 10.34 -15.31
C ASN A 342 16.17 10.75 -14.05
N LEU A 343 15.50 11.91 -14.07
CA LEU A 343 14.61 12.33 -12.98
C LEU A 343 13.42 11.39 -12.85
N GLY A 344 12.78 11.00 -13.96
CA GLY A 344 11.70 10.01 -13.94
C GLY A 344 12.12 8.66 -13.33
N GLN A 345 13.33 8.19 -13.63
CA GLN A 345 13.91 7.00 -13.00
C GLN A 345 14.16 7.19 -11.50
N ALA A 346 14.66 8.37 -11.10
CA ALA A 346 14.96 8.68 -9.71
C ALA A 346 13.70 8.86 -8.84
N LEU A 347 12.58 9.28 -9.44
CA LEU A 347 11.30 9.46 -8.75
C LEU A 347 10.63 8.14 -8.35
N ASP A 348 10.84 7.07 -9.11
CA ASP A 348 10.36 5.73 -8.78
C ASP A 348 11.47 4.70 -9.01
N PRO A 349 12.44 4.60 -8.08
CA PRO A 349 13.52 3.65 -8.20
C PRO A 349 13.07 2.20 -7.92
N GLY A 350 11.80 1.97 -7.59
CA GLY A 350 11.31 0.65 -7.19
C GLY A 350 11.62 0.25 -5.74
N LEU A 351 12.31 1.10 -4.99
CA LEU A 351 12.61 0.86 -3.57
C LEU A 351 11.45 1.32 -2.68
N ILE A 352 11.11 0.56 -1.64
CA ILE A 352 10.12 0.98 -0.62
C ILE A 352 10.68 2.12 0.23
N PHE A 353 11.97 2.04 0.54
CA PHE A 353 12.74 3.00 1.30
C PHE A 353 14.02 3.31 0.54
N LEU A 354 14.39 4.59 0.46
CA LEU A 354 15.57 5.00 -0.30
C LEU A 354 16.87 4.61 0.42
N ARG A 355 16.86 4.61 1.75
CA ARG A 355 17.99 4.33 2.64
C ARG A 355 17.75 3.03 3.41
N ARG A 356 18.60 2.71 4.38
CA ARG A 356 18.62 1.38 5.04
C ARG A 356 18.06 1.41 6.46
N ASN A 357 18.21 2.49 7.21
CA ASN A 357 17.93 2.49 8.64
C ASN A 357 16.81 3.47 9.00
N TYR A 358 15.71 2.94 9.57
CA TYR A 358 14.56 3.74 9.97
C TYR A 358 14.12 3.43 11.39
N LEU A 359 13.68 4.47 12.09
CA LEU A 359 13.02 4.38 13.38
C LEU A 359 11.64 5.00 13.28
N MET A 360 10.61 4.29 13.73
CA MET A 360 9.25 4.81 13.79
C MET A 360 8.74 4.75 15.22
N PHE A 361 8.21 5.88 15.68
CA PHE A 361 7.48 5.99 16.93
C PHE A 361 6.03 6.36 16.63
N GLN A 362 5.09 5.73 17.31
CA GLN A 362 3.67 6.04 17.21
C GLN A 362 3.05 6.11 18.60
N ALA A 363 2.16 7.07 18.81
CA ALA A 363 1.28 7.12 19.96
C ALA A 363 -0.16 7.16 19.46
N ARG A 364 -1.01 6.26 19.95
CA ARG A 364 -2.44 6.22 19.64
C ARG A 364 -3.25 6.31 20.92
N GLN A 365 -4.22 7.19 20.95
CA GLN A 365 -5.25 7.25 21.98
C GLN A 365 -6.61 7.15 21.29
N GLY A 366 -7.35 6.10 21.60
CA GLY A 366 -8.74 5.97 21.16
C GLY A 366 -9.72 6.50 22.21
N GLU A 367 -10.96 6.70 21.80
CA GLU A 367 -12.12 6.87 22.68
C GLU A 367 -11.98 8.04 23.68
N ILE A 368 -11.31 9.13 23.29
CA ILE A 368 -11.24 10.33 24.13
C ILE A 368 -12.65 10.92 24.23
N LYS A 369 -13.24 10.82 25.43
CA LYS A 369 -14.66 11.17 25.68
C LYS A 369 -15.62 10.42 24.73
N ASP A 370 -15.29 9.17 24.41
CA ASP A 370 -16.10 8.26 23.59
C ASP A 370 -16.35 8.76 22.14
N CYS A 371 -15.63 9.78 21.67
CA CYS A 371 -15.89 10.38 20.36
C CYS A 371 -14.65 10.80 19.58
N LEU A 372 -13.44 10.76 20.16
CA LEU A 372 -12.24 11.23 19.48
C LEU A 372 -11.10 10.21 19.54
N ASP A 373 -10.60 9.86 18.37
CA ASP A 373 -9.40 9.04 18.17
C ASP A 373 -8.26 9.94 17.67
N LEU A 374 -7.10 9.83 18.31
CA LEU A 374 -5.88 10.54 17.94
C LEU A 374 -4.75 9.56 17.65
N THR A 375 -4.06 9.76 16.54
CA THR A 375 -2.82 9.05 16.20
C THR A 375 -1.74 10.07 15.89
N PHE A 376 -0.61 9.95 16.59
CA PHE A 376 0.65 10.60 16.29
C PHE A 376 1.62 9.55 15.76
N ARG A 377 2.36 9.84 14.71
CA ARG A 377 3.45 9.00 14.22
C ARG A 377 4.61 9.86 13.75
N TYR A 378 5.83 9.43 14.06
CA TYR A 378 7.05 10.03 13.57
C TYR A 378 7.97 8.92 13.04
N THR A 379 8.39 9.04 11.79
CA THR A 379 9.37 8.15 11.16
C THR A 379 10.63 8.93 10.86
N ALA A 380 11.75 8.54 11.46
CA ALA A 380 13.07 9.07 11.19
C ALA A 380 13.85 8.13 10.26
N ASN A 381 14.50 8.71 9.26
CA ASN A 381 15.56 8.07 8.50
C ASN A 381 16.88 8.35 9.23
N LEU A 382 17.49 7.31 9.78
CA LEU A 382 18.69 7.43 10.60
C LEU A 382 19.97 7.63 9.76
N ASP A 383 19.90 7.39 8.45
CA ASP A 383 21.04 7.50 7.55
C ASP A 383 21.26 8.93 7.03
N ASP A 384 20.20 9.71 6.84
CA ASP A 384 20.30 11.10 6.38
C ASP A 384 19.70 12.13 7.35
N GLY A 385 19.16 11.69 8.48
CA GLY A 385 18.63 12.55 9.54
C GLY A 385 17.29 13.20 9.20
N SER A 386 16.70 12.90 8.04
CA SER A 386 15.38 13.39 7.67
C SER A 386 14.27 12.63 8.39
N GLY A 387 13.06 13.19 8.39
CA GLY A 387 11.93 12.51 8.99
C GLY A 387 10.58 12.96 8.49
N ARG A 388 9.57 12.15 8.81
CA ARG A 388 8.16 12.36 8.50
C ARG A 388 7.35 12.31 9.77
N PHE A 389 6.62 13.39 10.02
CA PHE A 389 5.58 13.45 11.01
C PHE A 389 4.22 13.20 10.35
N PHE A 390 3.38 12.42 11.03
CA PHE A 390 2.00 12.16 10.65
C PHE A 390 1.10 12.32 11.89
N PHE A 391 0.01 13.04 11.72
CA PHE A 391 -1.05 13.19 12.71
C PHE A 391 -2.39 12.84 12.07
N LEU A 392 -3.25 12.15 12.80
CA LEU A 392 -4.63 11.86 12.42
C LEU A 392 -5.54 12.09 13.62
N ALA A 393 -6.62 12.83 13.38
CA ALA A 393 -7.73 13.00 14.30
C ALA A 393 -9.01 12.50 13.64
N ASP A 394 -9.76 11.68 14.37
CA ASP A 394 -11.03 11.09 13.97
C ASP A 394 -12.09 11.43 15.03
N LEU A 395 -13.05 12.29 14.67
CA LEU A 395 -14.16 12.71 15.53
C LEU A 395 -15.47 12.05 15.08
N TYR A 396 -16.07 11.28 15.96
CA TYR A 396 -17.35 10.61 15.77
C TYR A 396 -18.50 11.53 16.21
N VAL A 397 -19.45 11.78 15.31
CA VAL A 397 -20.62 12.63 15.53
C VAL A 397 -21.88 11.79 15.35
N GLY A 398 -22.35 11.23 16.47
CA GLY A 398 -23.39 10.20 16.46
C GLY A 398 -22.88 8.88 15.86
N ASP A 399 -23.81 8.02 15.43
CA ASP A 399 -23.48 6.64 15.05
C ASP A 399 -23.01 6.49 13.60
N HIS A 400 -23.34 7.47 12.75
CA HIS A 400 -23.18 7.35 11.29
C HIS A 400 -22.14 8.30 10.69
N THR A 401 -21.72 9.35 11.41
CA THR A 401 -20.86 10.40 10.86
C THR A 401 -19.51 10.42 11.55
N GLN A 402 -18.44 10.46 10.75
CA GLN A 402 -17.08 10.65 11.22
C GLN A 402 -16.43 11.81 10.48
N ILE A 403 -15.93 12.80 11.22
CA ILE A 403 -15.10 13.88 10.69
C ILE A 403 -13.65 13.49 10.91
N PHE A 404 -12.79 13.64 9.91
CA PHE A 404 -11.39 13.34 10.05
C PHE A 404 -10.49 14.44 9.52
N ALA A 405 -9.30 14.53 10.08
CA ALA A 405 -8.23 15.37 9.58
C ALA A 405 -6.89 14.69 9.82
N SER A 406 -6.04 14.67 8.80
CA SER A 406 -4.65 14.27 8.92
C SER A 406 -3.70 15.33 8.38
N LEU A 407 -2.52 15.37 8.98
CA LEU A 407 -1.41 16.24 8.61
C LEU A 407 -0.19 15.35 8.45
N THR A 408 0.45 15.42 7.30
CA THR A 408 1.79 14.90 7.08
C THR A 408 2.73 16.08 6.89
N THR A 409 3.85 16.11 7.60
CA THR A 409 4.94 17.05 7.33
C THR A 409 6.22 16.26 7.25
N ASN A 410 7.03 16.58 6.25
CA ASN A 410 8.38 16.08 6.13
C ASN A 410 9.35 17.19 6.55
N HIS A 411 10.52 16.79 7.01
CA HIS A 411 11.64 17.68 7.25
C HIS A 411 12.95 16.96 6.90
N GLY A 412 13.95 17.76 6.58
CA GLY A 412 15.24 17.31 6.06
C GLY A 412 15.69 18.26 4.95
N ASP A 413 16.94 18.14 4.56
CA ASP A 413 17.47 18.93 3.45
C ASP A 413 16.86 18.48 2.12
N ALA A 414 16.97 19.31 1.07
CA ALA A 414 16.50 18.98 -0.28
C ALA A 414 17.22 17.76 -0.93
N GLU A 415 18.22 17.21 -0.24
CA GLU A 415 19.02 16.03 -0.59
C GLU A 415 18.86 14.92 0.46
N SER A 416 17.68 14.83 1.06
CA SER A 416 17.32 13.80 2.03
C SER A 416 15.98 13.18 1.66
N GLU A 417 15.76 11.90 1.98
CA GLU A 417 14.63 11.14 1.42
C GLU A 417 13.28 11.80 1.70
N PHE A 418 13.06 12.27 2.93
CA PHE A 418 11.78 12.89 3.27
C PHE A 418 11.67 14.33 2.75
N GLY A 419 12.78 15.03 2.48
CA GLY A 419 12.79 16.37 1.88
C GLY A 419 12.63 16.40 0.34
N LEU A 420 12.47 15.25 -0.32
CA LEU A 420 12.50 15.18 -1.79
C LEU A 420 11.22 15.65 -2.49
N LEU A 421 10.03 15.35 -1.97
CA LEU A 421 8.81 15.41 -2.80
C LEU A 421 7.75 16.37 -2.27
N LEU A 422 7.51 16.36 -0.96
CA LEU A 422 6.44 17.10 -0.31
C LEU A 422 6.99 17.65 1.00
N ASP A 423 6.76 18.92 1.29
CA ASP A 423 7.02 19.50 2.60
C ASP A 423 5.87 19.19 3.55
N SER A 424 4.64 19.33 3.06
CA SER A 424 3.45 18.99 3.84
C SER A 424 2.27 18.54 2.98
N MET A 425 1.35 17.82 3.63
CA MET A 425 0.06 17.41 3.07
C MET A 425 -0.99 17.47 4.18
N ILE A 426 -2.10 18.14 3.90
CA ILE A 426 -3.28 18.16 4.77
C ILE A 426 -4.39 17.38 4.06
N PHE A 427 -5.09 16.53 4.80
CA PHE A 427 -6.19 15.72 4.28
C PHE A 427 -7.32 15.73 5.30
N CYS A 428 -8.45 16.35 4.97
CA CYS A 428 -9.59 16.46 5.89
C CYS A 428 -10.91 16.20 5.18
N GLY A 429 -11.88 15.66 5.91
CA GLY A 429 -13.12 15.23 5.30
C GLY A 429 -14.13 14.68 6.27
N VAL A 430 -15.20 14.14 5.69
CA VAL A 430 -16.32 13.53 6.39
C VAL A 430 -16.62 12.17 5.75
N GLN A 431 -16.81 11.16 6.58
CA GLN A 431 -17.33 9.86 6.21
C GLN A 431 -18.73 9.69 6.81
N TYR A 432 -19.64 9.15 6.01
CA TYR A 432 -20.98 8.74 6.42
C TYR A 432 -21.16 7.25 6.14
N THR A 433 -21.69 6.50 7.12
CA THR A 433 -22.00 5.07 7.01
C THR A 433 -23.52 4.89 7.07
N PHE A 434 -24.09 4.14 6.12
CA PHE A 434 -25.55 4.03 5.93
C PHE A 434 -26.20 2.95 6.79
#